data_AF-A0A7C1AKP4-F1
#
_entry.id   AF-A0A7C1AKP4-F1
#
_cell.length_a   1.000
_cell.length_b   1.000
_cell.length_c   1.000
_cell.angle_alpha   90.00
_cell.angle_beta   90.00
_cell.angle_gamma   90.00
#
_symmetry.space_group_name_H-M   'P 1'
#
loop_
_entity.id
_entity.type
_entity.pdbx_description
1 polymer ?
#
loop_
_entity_poly.entity_id
_entity_poly.type
_entity_poly.pdbx_seq_one_letter_code
_entity_poly.pdbx_strand_id
1 'polypeptide(L)'
;MDQTLLTPAPYFDADALRAQLTSLWKEHSSQESTMRAKMLTLLKQVVDDACAAAERQLRADGNGRKCAQGLSCFQDEFIGVIYDYTVAHVYRAKNPSSAERMSVIATGGYGRGLLAPGSDIDLLFL
;
A
#
# COMPACT_ATOMS: atom_id res chain seq x y z
N MET A 1 24.88 -15.84 7.79
CA MET A 1 24.30 -14.52 7.48
C MET A 1 23.12 -14.34 8.41
N ASP A 2 23.11 -13.27 9.17
CA ASP A 2 22.16 -13.03 10.27
C ASP A 2 20.76 -12.72 9.70
N GLN A 3 19.86 -13.71 9.71
CA GLN A 3 18.48 -13.59 9.19
C GLN A 3 17.57 -12.74 10.10
N THR A 4 18.06 -12.34 11.27
CA THR A 4 17.28 -11.71 12.34
C THR A 4 16.89 -10.24 12.05
N LEU A 5 17.39 -9.65 10.95
CA LEU A 5 17.15 -8.25 10.55
C LEU A 5 16.20 -8.09 9.34
N LEU A 6 15.61 -9.18 8.85
CA LEU A 6 14.70 -9.13 7.69
C LEU A 6 13.27 -8.86 8.13
N THR A 7 12.69 -7.74 7.72
CA THR A 7 11.25 -7.51 7.79
C THR A 7 10.58 -8.41 6.74
N PRO A 8 9.69 -9.34 7.12
CA PRO A 8 8.96 -10.14 6.14
C PRO A 8 7.90 -9.31 5.43
N ALA A 9 7.42 -9.80 4.28
CA ALA A 9 6.22 -9.25 3.63
C ALA A 9 5.04 -9.18 4.63
N PRO A 10 4.23 -8.10 4.63
CA PRO A 10 4.14 -7.05 3.61
C PRO A 10 5.19 -5.92 3.73
N TYR A 11 6.21 -6.05 4.59
CA TYR A 11 7.32 -5.08 4.76
C TYR A 11 6.96 -3.78 5.49
N PHE A 12 5.72 -3.62 5.94
CA PHE A 12 5.25 -2.50 6.75
C PHE A 12 4.13 -2.94 7.70
N ASP A 13 3.77 -2.06 8.64
CA ASP A 13 2.63 -2.24 9.52
C ASP A 13 1.42 -1.45 8.95
N ALA A 14 0.45 -2.19 8.41
CA ALA A 14 -0.74 -1.61 7.80
C ALA A 14 -1.63 -0.87 8.80
N ASP A 15 -1.76 -1.38 10.02
CA ASP A 15 -2.59 -0.77 11.07
C ASP A 15 -1.95 0.53 11.56
N ALA A 16 -0.63 0.54 11.74
CA ALA A 16 0.11 1.75 12.08
C ALA A 16 -0.03 2.81 10.97
N LEU A 17 0.01 2.42 9.69
CA LEU A 17 -0.17 3.37 8.58
C LEU A 17 -1.61 3.93 8.55
N ARG A 18 -2.63 3.09 8.76
CA ARG A 18 -4.04 3.53 8.87
C ARG A 18 -4.23 4.58 9.97
N ALA A 19 -3.64 4.31 11.14
CA ALA A 19 -3.69 5.22 12.27
C ALA A 19 -3.01 6.57 11.96
N GLN A 20 -1.82 6.53 11.35
CA GLN A 20 -1.08 7.73 10.95
C GLN A 20 -1.86 8.58 9.94
N LEU A 21 -2.42 7.95 8.90
CA LEU A 21 -3.25 8.64 7.90
C LEU A 21 -4.49 9.28 8.52
N THR A 22 -5.14 8.56 9.44
CA THR A 22 -6.30 9.08 10.18
C THR A 22 -5.94 10.31 11.03
N SER A 23 -4.81 10.26 11.74
CA SER A 23 -4.32 11.41 12.53
C SER A 23 -3.99 12.61 11.65
N LEU A 24 -3.29 12.38 10.54
CA LEU A 24 -2.94 13.41 9.56
C LEU A 24 -4.20 14.09 8.98
N TRP A 25 -5.25 13.31 8.69
CA TRP A 25 -6.53 13.88 8.27
C TRP A 25 -7.19 14.71 9.38
N LYS A 26 -7.21 14.23 10.63
CA LYS A 26 -7.77 14.99 11.76
C LYS A 26 -7.07 16.34 11.96
N GLU A 27 -5.75 16.37 11.81
CA GLU A 27 -4.92 17.58 12.00
C GLU A 27 -5.05 18.59 10.86
N HIS A 28 -5.24 18.12 9.62
CA HIS A 28 -5.13 18.96 8.43
C HIS A 28 -6.38 18.95 7.51
N SER A 29 -7.51 18.40 7.95
CA SER A 29 -8.73 18.28 7.12
C SER A 29 -9.26 19.61 6.56
N SER A 30 -8.97 20.75 7.21
CA SER A 30 -9.33 22.10 6.70
C SER A 30 -8.36 22.67 5.67
N GLN A 31 -7.22 22.01 5.42
CA GLN A 31 -6.15 22.45 4.53
C GLN A 31 -5.84 21.34 3.53
N GLU A 32 -6.74 21.13 2.56
CA GLU A 32 -6.71 19.98 1.64
C GLU A 32 -5.37 19.81 0.91
N SER A 33 -4.77 20.89 0.40
CA SER A 33 -3.50 20.84 -0.32
C SER A 33 -2.33 20.39 0.57
N THR A 34 -2.23 20.95 1.78
CA THR A 34 -1.22 20.58 2.78
C THR A 34 -1.40 19.13 3.23
N MET A 35 -2.65 18.73 3.49
CA MET A 35 -3.00 17.36 3.86
C MET A 35 -2.57 16.38 2.77
N ARG A 36 -2.96 16.64 1.52
CA ARG A 36 -2.60 15.80 0.37
C ARG A 36 -1.09 15.68 0.20
N ALA A 37 -0.35 16.79 0.32
CA ALA A 37 1.10 16.77 0.20
C ALA A 37 1.76 15.90 1.29
N LYS A 38 1.36 16.06 2.55
CA LYS A 38 1.90 15.26 3.67
C LYS A 38 1.54 13.77 3.54
N MET A 39 0.30 13.47 3.15
CA MET A 39 -0.15 12.10 2.87
C MET A 39 0.69 11.46 1.78
N LEU A 40 0.90 12.15 0.65
CA LEU A 40 1.71 11.62 -0.45
C LEU A 40 3.16 11.40 -0.04
N THR A 41 3.75 12.28 0.79
CA THR A 41 5.09 12.09 1.34
C THR A 41 5.17 10.82 2.19
N LEU A 42 4.21 10.62 3.10
CA LEU A 42 4.16 9.42 3.95
C LEU A 42 4.01 8.14 3.12
N LEU A 43 3.08 8.11 2.17
CA LEU A 43 2.84 6.96 1.31
C LEU A 43 4.05 6.61 0.44
N LYS A 44 4.76 7.62 -0.10
CA LYS A 44 6.01 7.41 -0.84
C LYS A 44 7.08 6.77 0.02
N GLN A 45 7.27 7.26 1.25
CA GLN A 45 8.24 6.68 2.18
C GLN A 45 7.97 5.19 2.44
N VAL A 46 6.70 4.82 2.64
CA VAL A 46 6.31 3.42 2.84
C VAL A 46 6.67 2.54 1.63
N VAL A 47 6.43 3.03 0.41
CA VAL A 47 6.80 2.31 -0.82
C VAL A 47 8.32 2.15 -0.94
N ASP A 48 9.08 3.21 -0.67
CA ASP A 48 10.54 3.17 -0.74
C ASP A 48 11.11 2.18 0.30
N ASP A 49 10.60 2.21 1.53
CA ASP A 49 11.01 1.31 2.61
C ASP A 49 10.67 -0.15 2.32
N ALA A 50 9.48 -0.41 1.77
CA ALA A 50 9.04 -1.75 1.39
C ALA A 50 9.87 -2.31 0.22
N CYS A 51 10.15 -1.49 -0.81
CA CYS A 51 11.03 -1.88 -1.91
C CYS A 51 12.44 -2.21 -1.41
N ALA A 52 12.99 -1.38 -0.52
CA ALA A 52 14.31 -1.63 0.07
C ALA A 52 14.33 -2.90 0.93
N ALA A 53 13.25 -3.19 1.67
CA ALA A 53 13.11 -4.43 2.44
C ALA A 53 13.04 -5.67 1.53
N ALA A 54 12.24 -5.62 0.46
CA ALA A 54 12.15 -6.68 -0.53
C ALA A 54 13.50 -6.94 -1.21
N GLU A 55 14.26 -5.89 -1.53
CA GLU A 55 15.61 -6.02 -2.10
C GLU A 55 16.57 -6.67 -1.10
N ARG A 56 16.57 -6.25 0.17
CA ARG A 56 17.38 -6.89 1.22
C ARG A 56 17.05 -8.37 1.37
N GLN A 57 15.77 -8.72 1.37
CA GLN A 57 15.32 -10.11 1.44
C GLN A 57 15.82 -10.91 0.22
N LEU A 58 15.64 -10.38 -0.99
CA LEU A 58 16.09 -11.04 -2.22
C LEU A 58 17.60 -11.25 -2.24
N ARG A 59 18.39 -10.26 -1.79
CA ARG A 59 19.85 -10.40 -1.69
C ARG A 59 20.26 -11.44 -0.65
N ALA A 60 19.48 -11.61 0.41
CA ALA A 60 19.77 -12.56 1.48
C ALA A 60 19.42 -14.01 1.13
N ASP A 61 18.30 -14.25 0.44
CA ASP A 61 17.81 -15.61 0.13
C ASP A 61 17.91 -16.01 -1.35
N GLY A 62 18.19 -15.07 -2.25
CA GLY A 62 18.30 -15.30 -3.70
C GLY A 62 16.97 -15.70 -4.38
N ASN A 63 15.84 -15.64 -3.66
CA ASN A 63 14.59 -16.21 -4.12
C ASN A 63 13.72 -15.15 -4.82
N GLY A 64 13.90 -15.02 -6.13
CA GLY A 64 13.15 -14.07 -6.96
C GLY A 64 11.63 -14.27 -6.90
N ARG A 65 11.14 -15.52 -6.82
CA ARG A 65 9.71 -15.80 -6.74
C ARG A 65 9.11 -15.32 -5.42
N LYS A 66 9.80 -15.57 -4.31
CA LYS A 66 9.38 -15.11 -2.98
C LYS A 66 9.41 -13.58 -2.89
N CYS A 67 10.40 -12.94 -3.49
CA CYS A 67 10.44 -11.47 -3.60
C CYS A 67 9.20 -10.95 -4.35
N ALA A 68 8.89 -11.51 -5.52
CA ALA A 68 7.74 -11.09 -6.32
C ALA A 68 6.39 -11.28 -5.59
N GLN A 69 6.24 -12.40 -4.89
CA GLN A 69 5.06 -12.67 -4.04
C GLN A 69 4.96 -11.67 -2.88
N GLY A 70 6.08 -11.38 -2.23
CA GLY A 70 6.12 -10.40 -1.15
C GLY A 70 5.77 -8.99 -1.60
N LEU A 71 6.21 -8.58 -2.80
CA LEU A 71 5.82 -7.30 -3.40
C LEU A 71 4.34 -7.25 -3.76
N SER A 72 3.76 -8.35 -4.25
CA SER A 72 2.30 -8.43 -4.45
C SER A 72 1.53 -8.30 -3.14
N CYS A 73 1.98 -8.99 -2.09
CA CYS A 73 1.38 -8.90 -0.75
C CYS A 73 1.48 -7.48 -0.17
N PHE A 74 2.63 -6.81 -0.33
CA PHE A 74 2.77 -5.39 0.00
C PHE A 74 1.74 -4.53 -0.73
N GLN A 75 1.60 -4.73 -2.03
CA GLN A 75 0.68 -3.93 -2.85
C GLN A 75 -0.79 -4.14 -2.45
N ASP A 76 -1.19 -5.36 -2.13
CA ASP A 76 -2.55 -5.68 -1.65
C ASP A 76 -2.87 -4.89 -0.37
N GLU A 77 -1.99 -4.99 0.64
CA GLU A 77 -2.16 -4.28 1.91
C GLU A 77 -2.11 -2.76 1.73
N PHE A 78 -1.17 -2.27 0.93
CA PHE A 78 -0.99 -0.85 0.68
C PHE A 78 -2.19 -0.22 -0.04
N ILE A 79 -2.73 -0.89 -1.07
CA ILE A 79 -3.96 -0.46 -1.75
C ILE A 79 -5.14 -0.51 -0.79
N GLY A 80 -5.25 -1.56 0.04
CA GLY A 80 -6.29 -1.66 1.06
C GLY A 80 -6.29 -0.46 2.02
N VAL A 81 -5.12 -0.07 2.51
CA VAL A 81 -4.98 1.12 3.38
C VAL A 81 -5.41 2.41 2.66
N ILE A 82 -5.01 2.59 1.41
CA ILE A 82 -5.40 3.77 0.61
C ILE A 82 -6.90 3.78 0.33
N TYR A 83 -7.48 2.62 0.01
CA TYR A 83 -8.91 2.47 -0.23
C TYR A 83 -9.70 2.88 1.02
N ASP A 84 -9.35 2.32 2.18
CA ASP A 84 -10.05 2.58 3.43
C ASP A 84 -9.92 4.05 3.86
N TYR A 85 -8.74 4.66 3.69
CA TYR A 85 -8.58 6.11 3.88
C TYR A 85 -9.51 6.91 2.97
N THR A 86 -9.56 6.54 1.69
CA THR A 86 -10.32 7.25 0.66
C THR A 86 -11.81 7.22 0.96
N VAL A 87 -12.38 6.04 1.28
CA VAL A 87 -13.81 5.90 1.57
C VAL A 87 -14.21 6.50 2.92
N ALA A 88 -13.30 6.49 3.91
CA ALA A 88 -13.58 7.06 5.24
C ALA A 88 -13.49 8.59 5.26
N HIS A 89 -12.55 9.17 4.52
CA HIS A 89 -12.11 10.56 4.73
C HIS A 89 -12.23 11.47 3.50
N VAL A 90 -12.14 10.93 2.28
CA VAL A 90 -12.15 11.71 1.04
C VAL A 90 -13.53 11.68 0.39
N TYR A 91 -14.07 10.49 0.16
CA TYR A 91 -15.38 10.27 -0.47
C TYR A 91 -16.34 9.61 0.52
N ARG A 92 -16.66 10.34 1.59
CA ARG A 92 -17.55 9.82 2.64
C ARG A 92 -19.01 9.80 2.16
N ALA A 93 -19.51 8.63 1.78
CA ALA A 93 -20.92 8.42 1.51
C ALA A 93 -21.72 8.53 2.84
N LYS A 94 -22.55 9.58 2.98
CA LYS A 94 -23.38 9.77 4.20
C LYS A 94 -24.57 8.82 4.27
N ASN A 95 -25.02 8.30 3.13
CA ASN A 95 -26.10 7.32 3.04
C ASN A 95 -25.78 6.31 1.93
N PRO A 96 -24.90 5.33 2.20
CA PRO A 96 -24.38 4.43 1.17
C PRO A 96 -25.49 3.60 0.54
N SER A 97 -25.63 3.71 -0.77
CA SER A 97 -26.52 2.95 -1.62
C SER A 97 -25.76 1.79 -2.31
N SER A 98 -26.48 0.85 -2.90
CA SER A 98 -25.87 -0.23 -3.68
C SER A 98 -25.07 0.25 -4.91
N ALA A 99 -25.26 1.50 -5.31
CA ALA A 99 -24.56 2.15 -6.43
C ALA A 99 -23.16 2.69 -6.04
N GLU A 100 -22.81 2.74 -4.76
CA GLU A 100 -21.51 3.26 -4.27
C GLU A 100 -20.52 2.12 -3.93
N ARG A 101 -20.74 0.92 -4.48
CA ARG A 101 -19.81 -0.21 -4.32
C ARG A 101 -18.75 -0.14 -5.41
N MET A 102 -17.52 0.18 -5.02
CA MET A 102 -16.35 0.15 -5.89
C MET A 102 -15.51 -1.09 -5.57
N SER A 103 -15.15 -1.84 -6.62
CA SER A 103 -14.17 -2.93 -6.56
C SER A 103 -12.85 -2.47 -7.18
N VAL A 104 -11.74 -2.85 -6.54
CA VAL A 104 -10.38 -2.66 -7.08
C VAL A 104 -9.80 -4.03 -7.37
N ILE A 105 -9.42 -4.27 -8.63
CA ILE A 105 -8.95 -5.57 -9.10
C ILE A 105 -7.53 -5.43 -9.62
N ALA A 106 -6.61 -6.20 -9.01
CA ALA A 106 -5.26 -6.37 -9.51
C ALA A 106 -5.26 -7.17 -10.81
N THR A 107 -4.56 -6.67 -11.83
CA THR A 107 -4.42 -7.36 -13.12
C THR A 107 -2.95 -7.63 -13.45
N GLY A 108 -2.66 -8.23 -14.60
CA GLY A 108 -1.27 -8.45 -15.03
C GLY A 108 -0.48 -9.40 -14.12
N GLY A 109 0.82 -9.11 -13.95
CA GLY A 109 1.72 -9.89 -13.09
C GLY A 109 1.36 -9.77 -11.60
N TYR A 110 0.95 -8.58 -11.17
CA TYR A 110 0.45 -8.33 -9.82
C TYR A 110 -0.79 -9.17 -9.52
N GLY A 111 -1.79 -9.18 -10.40
CA GLY A 111 -3.00 -10.00 -10.24
C GLY A 111 -2.76 -11.51 -10.18
N ARG A 112 -1.57 -11.99 -10.58
CA ARG A 112 -1.13 -13.38 -10.44
C ARG A 112 -0.26 -13.64 -9.20
N GLY A 113 -0.10 -12.64 -8.34
CA GLY A 113 0.75 -12.70 -7.14
C GLY A 113 2.24 -12.76 -7.46
N LEU A 114 2.67 -12.23 -8.61
CA LEU A 114 4.06 -12.27 -9.07
C LEU A 114 4.49 -10.91 -9.64
N LEU A 115 4.36 -9.87 -8.81
CA LEU A 115 4.80 -8.52 -9.14
C LEU A 115 6.33 -8.43 -9.15
N ALA A 116 6.95 -8.18 -10.30
CA ALA A 116 8.40 -8.03 -10.37
C ALA A 116 8.85 -6.64 -9.84
N PRO A 117 10.08 -6.53 -9.29
CA PRO A 117 10.61 -5.24 -8.84
C PRO A 117 10.55 -4.17 -9.93
N GLY A 118 10.04 -2.99 -9.60
CA GLY A 118 9.91 -1.85 -10.52
C GLY A 118 8.86 -2.01 -11.63
N SER A 119 7.99 -3.02 -11.56
CA SER A 119 6.87 -3.17 -12.49
C SER A 119 5.73 -2.20 -12.18
N ASP A 120 4.99 -1.81 -13.21
CA ASP A 120 3.76 -1.03 -13.08
C ASP A 120 2.66 -1.80 -12.33
N ILE A 121 1.75 -1.05 -11.70
CA ILE A 121 0.60 -1.58 -10.97
C ILE A 121 -0.67 -1.37 -11.79
N ASP A 122 -1.10 -2.42 -12.48
CA ASP A 122 -2.29 -2.38 -13.32
C ASP A 122 -3.57 -2.70 -12.53
N LEU A 123 -4.43 -1.69 -12.35
CA LEU A 123 -5.69 -1.81 -11.62
C LEU A 123 -6.90 -1.60 -12.53
N LEU A 124 -7.90 -2.47 -12.35
CA LEU A 124 -9.25 -2.29 -12.89
C LEU A 124 -10.19 -1.86 -11.77
N PHE A 125 -10.96 -0.79 -12.02
CA PHE A 125 -12.01 -0.29 -11.13
C PHE A 125 -13.39 -0.64 -11.72
N LEU A 126 -14.25 -1.25 -10.92
CA LEU A 126 -15.63 -1.63 -11.28
C LEU A 126 -16.64 -1.13 -10.26
#